data_AF-W7U2M7-F1
#
_entry.id   AF-W7U2M7-F1
#
_cell.length_a   1.000
_cell.length_b   1.000
_cell.length_c   1.000
_cell.angle_alpha   90.00
_cell.angle_beta   90.00
_cell.angle_gamma   90.00
#
_symmetry.space_group_name_H-M   'P 1'
#
loop_
_entity.id
_entity.type
_entity.pdbx_description
1 polymer ?
#
loop_
_entity_poly.entity_id
_entity_poly.type
_entity_poly.pdbx_seq_one_letter_code
_entity_poly.pdbx_strand_id
1 'polypeptide(L)'
;MATYHALVVLASACMLIFLGTTTEATSTTHPYASFIHLASVGAWFGISFWVTFVAGVLLFKYLPRHQFGSVQGKIFPYYFALSLVLTSLALASWVHLEGGLDLLAAIKSGNEDGKVVACLGGAALLSALQLLVLGPCVTKAMEARNKKEKEEGFADTTSKVGRSPELLQLGAEFARMHGLSSTANLLVFLGALFQLYVLSAKHVTFATMAPTVAKATFWPWS
;
A
#
# COMPACT_ATOMS: atom_id res chain seq x y z
N MET A 1 -14.24 13.99 -7.55
CA MET A 1 -13.88 14.60 -6.24
C MET A 1 -14.70 14.03 -5.09
N ALA A 2 -16.04 13.91 -5.19
CA ALA A 2 -16.89 13.37 -4.12
C ALA A 2 -16.53 11.94 -3.66
N THR A 3 -16.12 11.04 -4.56
CA THR A 3 -15.71 9.65 -4.21
C THR A 3 -14.39 9.58 -3.45
N TYR A 4 -13.46 10.51 -3.69
CA TYR A 4 -12.16 10.57 -2.99
C TYR A 4 -12.33 11.03 -1.54
N HIS A 5 -13.23 11.99 -1.31
CA HIS A 5 -13.58 12.40 0.05
C HIS A 5 -14.23 11.27 0.82
N ALA A 6 -15.12 10.48 0.21
CA ALA A 6 -15.74 9.35 0.90
C ALA A 6 -14.72 8.30 1.35
N LEU A 7 -13.72 7.96 0.53
CA LEU A 7 -12.69 6.97 0.89
C LEU A 7 -11.69 7.49 1.93
N VAL A 8 -11.30 8.76 1.84
CA VAL A 8 -10.45 9.42 2.84
C VAL A 8 -11.21 9.56 4.16
N VAL A 9 -12.49 9.96 4.12
CA VAL A 9 -13.37 10.02 5.29
C VAL A 9 -13.57 8.63 5.88
N LEU A 10 -13.66 7.57 5.07
CA LEU A 10 -13.73 6.19 5.57
C LEU A 10 -12.42 5.79 6.27
N ALA A 11 -11.26 6.10 5.69
CA ALA A 11 -9.95 5.86 6.31
C ALA A 11 -9.81 6.61 7.64
N SER A 12 -10.21 7.88 7.66
CA SER A 12 -10.18 8.74 8.85
C SER A 12 -11.21 8.30 9.90
N ALA A 13 -12.42 7.88 9.50
CA ALA A 13 -13.44 7.36 10.40
C ALA A 13 -13.02 6.03 11.02
N CYS A 14 -12.42 5.14 10.25
CA CYS A 14 -11.84 3.90 10.77
C CYS A 14 -10.72 4.17 11.79
N MET A 15 -9.82 5.12 11.51
CA MET A 15 -8.79 5.56 12.48
C MET A 15 -9.42 6.08 13.78
N LEU A 16 -10.48 6.89 13.69
CA LEU A 16 -11.16 7.47 14.85
C LEU A 16 -11.94 6.45 15.69
N ILE A 17 -12.54 5.43 15.05
CA ILE A 17 -13.27 4.36 15.75
C ILE A 17 -12.34 3.55 16.67
N PHE A 18 -11.08 3.34 16.28
CA PHE A 18 -10.11 2.60 17.08
C PHE A 18 -9.35 3.47 18.10
N LEU A 19 -9.17 4.77 17.84
CA LEU A 19 -8.57 5.72 18.79
C LEU A 19 -9.51 6.04 19.98
N GLY A 20 -10.82 5.85 19.82
CA GLY A 20 -11.83 6.20 20.83
C GLY A 20 -12.14 5.13 21.88
N THR A 21 -11.66 3.89 21.74
CA THR A 21 -11.94 2.82 22.70
C THR A 21 -10.72 2.55 23.59
N THR A 22 -10.51 3.41 24.58
CA THR A 22 -9.70 3.07 25.75
C THR A 22 -10.56 2.21 26.68
N THR A 23 -10.53 0.89 26.49
CA THR A 23 -11.08 -0.04 27.48
C THR A 23 -9.94 -0.65 28.27
N GLU A 24 -10.06 -0.56 29.60
CA GLU A 24 -9.14 -1.14 30.56
C GLU A 24 -8.76 -2.58 30.19
N ALA A 25 -7.46 -2.87 30.31
CA ALA A 25 -6.85 -4.14 29.99
C ALA A 25 -7.53 -5.29 30.76
N THR A 26 -8.38 -6.04 30.05
CA THR A 26 -8.81 -7.36 30.47
C THR A 26 -8.36 -8.36 29.41
N SER A 27 -7.59 -9.35 29.86
CA SER A 27 -6.97 -10.42 29.08
C SER A 27 -7.98 -11.25 28.27
N THR A 28 -8.47 -10.68 27.18
CA THR A 28 -9.29 -11.33 26.17
C THR A 28 -8.71 -10.99 24.82
N THR A 29 -8.27 -12.01 24.09
CA THR A 29 -7.93 -11.91 22.67
C THR A 29 -9.01 -11.07 21.98
N HIS A 30 -8.62 -10.01 21.25
CA HIS A 30 -9.55 -9.19 20.46
C HIS A 30 -9.70 -9.79 19.05
N PRO A 31 -10.56 -10.81 18.82
CA PRO A 31 -10.61 -11.53 17.55
C PRO A 31 -10.89 -10.60 16.37
N TYR A 32 -11.68 -9.56 16.60
CA TYR A 32 -12.00 -8.55 15.60
C TYR A 32 -10.79 -7.69 15.20
N ALA A 33 -9.98 -7.25 16.17
CA ALA A 33 -8.79 -6.44 15.87
C ALA A 33 -7.72 -7.27 15.15
N SER A 34 -7.51 -8.52 15.56
CA SER A 34 -6.61 -9.46 14.87
C SER A 34 -7.09 -9.77 13.45
N PHE A 35 -8.39 -10.00 13.26
CA PHE A 35 -8.98 -10.21 11.93
C PHE A 35 -8.81 -8.99 11.03
N ILE A 36 -9.13 -7.79 11.54
CA ILE A 36 -8.99 -6.54 10.78
C ILE A 36 -7.54 -6.30 10.39
N HIS A 37 -6.59 -6.53 11.32
CA HIS A 37 -5.17 -6.39 11.03
C HIS A 37 -4.73 -7.34 9.90
N LEU A 38 -5.03 -8.64 10.05
CA LEU A 38 -4.66 -9.66 9.07
C LEU A 38 -5.30 -9.40 7.70
N ALA A 39 -6.60 -9.09 7.67
CA ALA A 39 -7.32 -8.78 6.46
C ALA A 39 -6.74 -7.53 5.77
N SER A 40 -6.40 -6.49 6.54
CA SER A 40 -5.83 -5.26 6.00
C SER A 40 -4.44 -5.48 5.41
N VAL A 41 -3.55 -6.18 6.12
CA VAL A 41 -2.20 -6.51 5.62
C VAL A 41 -2.27 -7.42 4.39
N GLY A 42 -3.12 -8.45 4.43
CA GLY A 42 -3.30 -9.38 3.31
C GLY A 42 -3.87 -8.70 2.06
N ALA A 43 -4.92 -7.89 2.22
CA ALA A 43 -5.48 -7.11 1.13
C ALA A 43 -4.50 -6.08 0.58
N TRP A 44 -3.73 -5.42 1.45
CA TRP A 44 -2.70 -4.44 1.05
C TRP A 44 -1.62 -5.10 0.21
N PHE A 45 -1.06 -6.22 0.68
CA PHE A 45 -0.10 -7.00 -0.11
C PHE A 45 -0.70 -7.42 -1.45
N GLY A 46 -1.90 -8.01 -1.44
CA GLY A 46 -2.56 -8.52 -2.64
C GLY A 46 -2.79 -7.45 -3.70
N ILE A 47 -3.33 -6.29 -3.31
CA ILE A 47 -3.58 -5.20 -4.26
C ILE A 47 -2.28 -4.58 -4.77
N SER A 48 -1.27 -4.38 -3.90
CA SER A 48 0.02 -3.85 -4.33
C SER A 48 0.74 -4.79 -5.27
N PHE A 49 0.70 -6.10 -5.01
CA PHE A 49 1.27 -7.12 -5.90
C PHE A 49 0.56 -7.11 -7.26
N TRP A 50 -0.76 -7.21 -7.25
CA TRP A 50 -1.56 -7.27 -8.48
C TRP A 50 -1.39 -6.03 -9.34
N VAL A 51 -1.53 -4.83 -8.78
CA VAL A 51 -1.45 -3.57 -9.55
C VAL A 51 -0.05 -3.36 -10.11
N THR A 52 0.99 -3.61 -9.33
CA THR A 52 2.38 -3.30 -9.70
C THR A 52 2.96 -4.30 -10.68
N PHE A 53 2.84 -5.60 -10.38
CA PHE A 53 3.57 -6.64 -11.11
C PHE A 53 2.73 -7.37 -12.16
N VAL A 54 1.40 -7.39 -12.01
CA VAL A 54 0.52 -8.10 -12.94
C VAL A 54 -0.18 -7.13 -13.86
N ALA A 55 -1.09 -6.30 -13.34
CA ALA A 55 -1.89 -5.38 -14.12
C ALA A 55 -1.03 -4.35 -14.86
N GLY A 56 -0.04 -3.75 -14.19
CA GLY A 56 0.88 -2.78 -14.80
C GLY A 56 1.62 -3.36 -16.02
N VAL A 57 2.17 -4.58 -15.89
CA VAL A 57 2.91 -5.25 -16.97
C VAL A 57 1.98 -5.62 -18.13
N LEU A 58 0.81 -6.18 -17.84
CA LEU A 58 -0.17 -6.56 -18.88
C LEU A 58 -0.66 -5.32 -19.64
N LEU A 59 -1.06 -4.26 -18.93
CA LEU A 59 -1.53 -3.03 -19.55
C LEU A 59 -0.44 -2.36 -20.39
N PHE A 60 0.81 -2.34 -19.90
CA PHE A 60 1.93 -1.79 -20.67
C PHE A 60 2.21 -2.58 -21.96
N LYS A 61 2.09 -3.92 -21.90
CA LYS A 61 2.36 -4.80 -23.04
C LYS A 61 1.29 -4.74 -24.12
N TYR A 62 0.02 -4.61 -23.73
CA TYR A 62 -1.11 -4.83 -24.64
C TYR A 62 -1.88 -3.55 -25.02
N LEU A 63 -1.62 -2.40 -24.40
CA LEU A 63 -2.26 -1.14 -24.76
C LEU A 63 -1.29 -0.18 -25.47
N PRO A 64 -1.77 0.60 -26.46
CA PRO A 64 -1.04 1.76 -26.95
C PRO A 64 -0.63 2.69 -25.80
N ARG A 65 0.57 3.27 -25.87
CA ARG A 65 1.18 4.05 -24.77
C ARG A 65 0.29 5.15 -24.19
N HIS A 66 -0.43 5.90 -25.04
CA HIS A 66 -1.33 6.96 -24.59
C HIS A 66 -2.59 6.40 -23.91
N GLN A 67 -3.10 5.26 -24.38
CA GLN A 67 -4.23 4.57 -23.77
C GLN A 67 -3.84 3.93 -22.43
N PHE A 68 -2.68 3.29 -22.36
CA PHE A 68 -2.07 2.81 -21.12
C PHE A 68 -2.03 3.90 -20.06
N GLY A 69 -1.45 5.06 -20.41
CA GLY A 69 -1.36 6.20 -19.50
C GLY A 69 -2.72 6.71 -19.02
N SER A 70 -3.71 6.79 -19.93
CA SER A 70 -5.08 7.22 -19.58
C SER A 70 -5.77 6.25 -18.61
N VAL A 71 -5.61 4.94 -18.82
CA VAL A 71 -6.16 3.91 -17.93
C VAL A 71 -5.45 3.96 -16.58
N GLN A 72 -4.13 4.07 -16.56
CA GLN A 72 -3.36 4.22 -15.32
C GLN A 72 -3.78 5.44 -14.50
N GLY A 73 -3.97 6.60 -15.15
CA GLY A 73 -4.44 7.82 -14.48
C GLY A 73 -5.81 7.67 -13.81
N LYS A 74 -6.64 6.72 -14.25
CA LYS A 74 -7.90 6.37 -13.60
C LYS A 74 -7.75 5.34 -12.49
N ILE A 75 -6.87 4.35 -12.64
CA ILE A 75 -6.68 3.27 -11.65
C ILE A 75 -5.94 3.77 -10.41
N PHE A 76 -4.84 4.50 -10.59
CA PHE A 76 -3.92 4.86 -9.51
C PHE A 76 -4.57 5.64 -8.35
N PRO A 77 -5.46 6.61 -8.57
CA PRO A 77 -6.13 7.29 -7.46
C PRO A 77 -6.92 6.35 -6.54
N TYR A 78 -7.63 5.36 -7.08
CA TYR A 78 -8.35 4.38 -6.27
C TYR A 78 -7.39 3.42 -5.57
N TYR A 79 -6.35 2.99 -6.27
CA TYR A 79 -5.31 2.15 -5.67
C TYR A 79 -4.62 2.84 -4.49
N PHE A 80 -4.18 4.10 -4.64
CA PHE A 80 -3.52 4.84 -3.56
C PHE A 80 -4.47 5.11 -2.39
N ALA A 81 -5.74 5.40 -2.66
CA ALA A 81 -6.75 5.56 -1.62
C ALA A 81 -6.98 4.26 -0.84
N LEU A 82 -7.12 3.14 -1.55
CA LEU A 82 -7.29 1.84 -0.91
C LEU A 82 -6.04 1.44 -0.11
N SER A 83 -4.84 1.66 -0.64
CA SER A 83 -3.59 1.45 0.10
C SER A 83 -3.53 2.30 1.36
N LEU A 84 -3.96 3.57 1.31
CA LEU A 84 -4.03 4.44 2.49
C LEU A 84 -5.03 3.92 3.54
N VAL A 85 -6.20 3.43 3.12
CA VAL A 85 -7.20 2.83 4.02
C VAL A 85 -6.62 1.59 4.69
N LEU A 86 -6.07 0.66 3.91
CA LEU A 86 -5.58 -0.62 4.41
C LEU A 86 -4.36 -0.46 5.32
N THR A 87 -3.42 0.41 4.97
CA THR A 87 -2.25 0.70 5.82
C THR A 87 -2.65 1.40 7.12
N SER A 88 -3.60 2.33 7.07
CA SER A 88 -4.16 2.98 8.27
C SER A 88 -4.91 2.00 9.16
N LEU A 89 -5.72 1.10 8.60
CA LEU A 89 -6.42 0.05 9.35
C LEU A 89 -5.45 -0.93 10.00
N ALA A 90 -4.40 -1.34 9.28
CA ALA A 90 -3.35 -2.19 9.83
C ALA A 90 -2.61 -1.51 10.99
N LEU A 91 -2.32 -0.21 10.88
CA LEU A 91 -1.73 0.58 11.97
C LEU A 91 -2.65 0.69 13.18
N ALA A 92 -3.91 1.09 12.97
CA ALA A 92 -4.88 1.30 14.04
C ALA A 92 -5.16 -0.01 14.81
N SER A 93 -5.35 -1.11 14.09
CA SER A 93 -5.54 -2.43 14.69
C SER A 93 -4.30 -2.90 15.46
N TRP A 94 -3.09 -2.61 14.98
CA TRP A 94 -1.85 -2.92 15.71
C TRP A 94 -1.75 -2.17 17.03
N VAL A 95 -1.97 -0.85 17.01
CA VAL A 95 -1.95 0.00 18.21
C VAL A 95 -2.97 -0.47 19.24
N HIS A 96 -4.15 -0.90 18.79
CA HIS A 96 -5.18 -1.45 19.66
C HIS A 96 -4.76 -2.81 20.27
N LEU A 97 -4.19 -3.71 19.47
CA LEU A 97 -3.73 -5.04 19.94
C LEU A 97 -2.61 -4.93 20.98
N GLU A 98 -1.75 -3.92 20.88
CA GLU A 98 -0.65 -3.66 21.83
C GLU A 98 -1.10 -2.78 23.03
N GLY A 99 -2.41 -2.61 23.24
CA GLY A 99 -2.95 -1.95 24.44
C GLY A 99 -2.89 -0.42 24.45
N GLY A 100 -2.95 0.22 23.27
CA GLY A 100 -2.95 1.70 23.17
C GLY A 100 -1.54 2.29 23.15
N LEU A 101 -0.67 1.69 22.35
CA LEU A 101 0.73 2.08 22.19
C LEU A 101 0.90 3.57 21.79
N ASP A 102 1.74 4.31 22.52
CA ASP A 102 2.20 5.64 22.09
C ASP A 102 3.09 5.50 20.85
N LEU A 103 2.59 6.01 19.72
CA LEU A 103 3.24 5.91 18.41
C LEU A 103 4.66 6.50 18.40
N LEU A 104 4.84 7.66 19.03
CA LEU A 104 6.12 8.36 19.03
C LEU A 104 7.12 7.68 19.96
N ALA A 105 6.66 7.21 21.12
CA ALA A 105 7.49 6.44 22.03
C ALA A 105 7.94 5.10 21.41
N ALA A 106 7.01 4.39 20.76
CA ALA A 106 7.29 3.13 20.07
C ALA A 106 8.36 3.30 19.00
N ILE A 107 8.21 4.29 18.10
CA ILE A 107 9.18 4.56 17.04
C ILE A 107 10.55 4.92 17.63
N LYS A 108 10.59 5.73 18.70
CA LYS A 108 11.85 6.14 19.36
C LYS A 108 12.55 4.98 20.07
N SER A 109 11.82 3.97 20.54
CA SER A 109 12.40 2.84 21.25
C SER A 109 13.31 1.98 20.38
N GLY A 110 13.08 1.96 19.06
CA GLY A 110 13.84 1.15 18.10
C GLY A 110 13.67 -0.37 18.26
N ASN A 111 12.77 -0.82 19.14
CA ASN A 111 12.46 -2.23 19.32
C ASN A 111 11.64 -2.79 18.14
N GLU A 112 11.32 -4.08 18.17
CA GLU A 112 10.58 -4.73 17.07
C GLU A 112 9.21 -4.07 16.82
N ASP A 113 8.46 -3.71 17.87
CA ASP A 113 7.17 -3.04 17.73
C ASP A 113 7.32 -1.63 17.13
N GLY A 114 8.38 -0.92 17.50
CA GLY A 114 8.75 0.37 16.92
C GLY A 114 9.02 0.28 15.42
N LYS A 115 9.68 -0.79 14.96
CA LYS A 115 9.90 -1.05 13.52
C LYS A 115 8.58 -1.35 12.80
N VAL A 116 7.69 -2.11 13.41
CA VAL A 116 6.35 -2.39 12.86
C VAL A 116 5.54 -1.11 12.70
N VAL A 117 5.47 -0.30 13.75
CA VAL A 117 4.75 0.97 13.75
C VAL A 117 5.35 1.95 12.75
N ALA A 118 6.69 2.08 12.69
CA ALA A 118 7.37 2.92 11.71
C ALA A 118 7.08 2.48 10.27
N CYS A 119 7.05 1.18 10.01
CA CYS A 119 6.73 0.62 8.69
C CYS A 119 5.28 0.92 8.29
N LEU A 120 4.31 0.61 9.16
CA LEU A 120 2.88 0.84 8.91
C LEU A 120 2.57 2.34 8.75
N GLY A 121 3.09 3.18 9.65
CA GLY A 121 2.94 4.63 9.58
C GLY A 121 3.61 5.23 8.35
N GLY A 122 4.84 4.79 8.02
CA GLY A 122 5.54 5.20 6.81
C GLY A 122 4.79 4.82 5.54
N ALA A 123 4.22 3.61 5.49
CA ALA A 123 3.43 3.16 4.35
C ALA A 123 2.13 3.95 4.18
N ALA A 124 1.44 4.28 5.28
CA ALA A 124 0.25 5.14 5.26
C ALA A 124 0.60 6.55 4.77
N LEU A 125 1.68 7.16 5.29
CA LEU A 125 2.14 8.47 4.86
C LEU A 125 2.55 8.51 3.38
N LEU A 126 3.29 7.50 2.91
CA LEU A 126 3.66 7.38 1.49
C LEU A 126 2.42 7.16 0.61
N SER A 127 1.44 6.37 1.06
CA SER A 127 0.18 6.18 0.34
C SER A 127 -0.61 7.50 0.23
N ALA A 128 -0.66 8.28 1.31
CA ALA A 128 -1.26 9.62 1.31
C ALA A 128 -0.51 10.58 0.38
N LEU A 129 0.83 10.59 0.42
CA LEU A 129 1.66 11.40 -0.47
C LEU A 129 1.43 11.03 -1.94
N GLN A 130 1.29 9.74 -2.24
CA GLN A 130 0.96 9.28 -3.59
C GLN A 130 -0.42 9.71 -4.04
N LEU A 131 -1.43 9.61 -3.17
CA LEU A 131 -2.80 10.00 -3.48
C LEU A 131 -2.92 11.51 -3.72
N LEU A 132 -2.32 12.32 -2.83
CA LEU A 132 -2.58 13.76 -2.75
C LEU A 132 -1.58 14.60 -3.56
N VAL A 133 -0.36 14.11 -3.76
CA VAL A 133 0.72 14.92 -4.35
C VAL A 133 1.32 14.22 -5.57
N LEU A 134 1.96 13.06 -5.40
CA LEU A 134 2.75 12.44 -6.48
C LEU A 134 1.86 11.97 -7.64
N GLY A 135 0.74 11.30 -7.36
CA GLY A 135 -0.19 10.81 -8.38
C GLY A 135 -0.75 11.93 -9.28
N PRO A 136 -1.31 13.01 -8.71
CA PRO A 136 -1.71 14.19 -9.48
C PRO A 136 -0.58 14.81 -10.30
N CYS A 137 0.63 14.93 -9.73
CA CYS A 137 1.78 15.48 -10.45
C CYS A 137 2.24 14.60 -11.61
N VAL A 138 2.30 13.27 -11.44
CA VAL A 138 2.62 12.31 -12.51
C VAL A 138 1.60 12.41 -13.64
N THR A 139 0.31 12.50 -13.29
CA THR A 139 -0.78 12.59 -14.27
C THR A 139 -0.67 13.88 -15.08
N LYS A 140 -0.44 15.03 -14.43
CA LYS A 140 -0.23 16.31 -15.10
C LYS A 140 0.98 16.28 -16.05
N ALA A 141 2.12 15.75 -15.59
CA ALA A 141 3.32 15.65 -16.42
C ALA A 141 3.10 14.72 -17.63
N MET A 142 2.36 13.62 -17.44
CA MET A 142 1.98 12.70 -18.50
C MET A 142 1.08 13.37 -19.55
N GLU A 143 0.05 14.10 -19.11
CA GLU A 143 -0.90 14.79 -19.97
C GLU A 143 -0.23 15.89 -20.79
N ALA A 144 0.62 16.70 -20.15
CA ALA A 144 1.41 17.73 -20.83
C ALA A 144 2.30 17.14 -21.93
N ARG A 145 3.04 16.07 -21.61
CA ARG A 145 3.84 15.33 -22.60
C ARG A 145 2.97 14.77 -23.72
N ASN A 146 1.88 14.07 -23.40
CA ASN A 146 1.02 13.42 -24.40
C ASN A 146 0.37 14.44 -25.35
N LYS A 147 0.01 15.62 -24.84
CA LYS A 147 -0.50 16.73 -25.66
C LYS A 147 0.55 17.17 -26.68
N LYS A 148 1.77 17.47 -26.22
CA LYS A 148 2.86 17.90 -27.09
C LYS A 148 3.26 16.84 -28.12
N GLU A 149 3.25 15.56 -27.71
CA GLU A 149 3.50 14.44 -28.64
C GLU A 149 2.45 14.37 -29.75
N LYS A 150 1.19 14.71 -29.50
CA LYS A 150 0.16 14.76 -30.55
C LYS A 150 0.38 15.94 -31.50
N GLU A 151 0.71 17.11 -30.95
CA GLU A 151 0.97 18.33 -31.74
C GLU A 151 2.16 18.16 -32.69
N GLU A 152 3.21 17.45 -32.26
CA GLU A 152 4.42 17.22 -33.06
C GLU A 152 4.40 15.91 -33.89
N GLY A 153 3.30 15.14 -33.87
CA GLY A 153 3.18 13.90 -34.65
C GLY A 153 3.95 12.69 -34.08
N PHE A 154 4.25 12.69 -32.78
CA PHE A 154 4.96 11.62 -32.05
C PHE A 154 4.05 10.71 -31.19
N ALA A 155 2.72 10.77 -31.39
CA ALA A 155 1.77 10.01 -30.55
C ALA A 155 2.03 8.49 -30.60
N ASP A 156 2.28 7.96 -31.79
CA ASP A 156 2.38 6.51 -32.05
C ASP A 156 3.84 6.01 -32.13
N THR A 157 4.81 6.84 -31.78
CA THR A 157 6.24 6.48 -31.84
C THR A 157 6.98 6.78 -30.54
N THR A 158 7.98 5.95 -30.26
CA THR A 158 8.92 6.15 -29.15
C THR A 158 10.20 6.86 -29.59
N SER A 159 10.35 7.16 -30.88
CA SER A 159 11.52 7.86 -31.42
C SER A 159 11.67 9.22 -30.75
N LYS A 160 12.90 9.55 -30.35
CA LYS A 160 13.28 10.87 -29.83
C LYS A 160 13.86 11.79 -30.90
N VAL A 161 14.21 11.25 -32.07
CA VAL A 161 14.79 12.01 -33.17
C VAL A 161 13.73 12.93 -33.75
N GLY A 162 14.06 14.21 -33.90
CA GLY A 162 13.15 15.24 -34.43
C GLY A 162 12.17 15.83 -33.42
N ARG A 163 12.21 15.44 -32.14
CA ARG A 163 11.40 16.08 -31.09
C ARG A 163 11.92 17.47 -30.76
N SER A 164 11.03 18.40 -30.45
CA SER A 164 11.42 19.72 -29.96
C SER A 164 12.15 19.64 -28.59
N PRO A 165 12.97 20.64 -28.24
CA PRO A 165 13.57 20.73 -26.91
C PRO A 165 12.52 20.73 -25.78
N GLU A 166 11.36 21.35 -26.03
CA GLU A 166 10.24 21.38 -25.08
C GLU A 166 9.68 19.98 -24.84
N LEU A 167 9.44 19.20 -25.90
CA LEU A 167 8.94 17.83 -25.78
C LEU A 167 9.94 16.92 -25.05
N LEU A 168 11.25 17.12 -25.26
CA LEU A 168 12.28 16.39 -24.51
C LEU A 168 12.26 16.74 -23.02
N GLN A 169 12.06 18.01 -22.66
CA GLN A 169 11.93 18.45 -21.27
C GLN A 169 10.69 17.85 -20.60
N LEU A 170 9.53 17.89 -21.25
CA LEU A 170 8.30 17.26 -20.74
C LEU A 170 8.46 15.75 -20.56
N GLY A 171 9.20 15.09 -21.46
CA GLY A 171 9.55 13.68 -21.32
C GLY A 171 10.41 13.39 -20.10
N ALA A 172 11.41 14.23 -19.83
CA ALA A 172 12.28 14.11 -18.65
C ALA A 172 11.52 14.39 -17.34
N GLU A 173 10.63 15.39 -17.34
CA GLU A 173 9.79 15.70 -16.19
C GLU A 173 8.86 14.54 -15.84
N PHE A 174 8.17 13.99 -16.84
CA PHE A 174 7.34 12.80 -16.64
C PHE A 174 8.17 11.63 -16.09
N ALA A 175 9.34 11.35 -16.67
CA ALA A 175 10.19 10.25 -16.21
C ALA A 175 10.63 10.42 -14.75
N ARG A 176 10.99 11.65 -14.35
CA ARG A 176 11.37 11.97 -12.96
C ARG A 176 10.19 11.74 -12.00
N MET A 177 9.03 12.30 -12.32
CA MET A 177 7.85 12.17 -11.46
C MET A 177 7.38 10.71 -11.36
N HIS A 178 7.36 10.01 -12.49
CA HIS A 178 6.99 8.59 -12.55
C HIS A 178 7.97 7.73 -11.74
N GLY A 179 9.27 7.99 -11.84
CA GLY A 179 10.29 7.31 -11.05
C GLY A 179 10.10 7.51 -9.55
N LEU A 180 9.88 8.75 -9.09
CA LEU A 180 9.60 9.05 -7.69
C LEU A 180 8.36 8.31 -7.16
N SER A 181 7.25 8.34 -7.91
CA SER A 181 6.03 7.62 -7.54
C SER A 181 6.25 6.10 -7.53
N SER A 182 6.98 5.56 -8.51
CA SER A 182 7.27 4.12 -8.58
C SER A 182 8.12 3.65 -7.41
N THR A 183 9.13 4.43 -7.00
CA THR A 183 9.95 4.14 -5.81
C THR A 183 9.10 4.20 -4.54
N ALA A 184 8.27 5.23 -4.38
CA ALA A 184 7.36 5.32 -3.23
C ALA A 184 6.42 4.11 -3.16
N ASN A 185 5.86 3.70 -4.31
CA ASN A 185 5.00 2.53 -4.39
C ASN A 185 5.75 1.21 -4.07
N LEU A 186 7.00 1.08 -4.51
CA LEU A 186 7.83 -0.08 -4.18
C LEU A 186 8.11 -0.15 -2.68
N LEU A 187 8.43 0.98 -2.03
CA LEU A 187 8.64 1.03 -0.58
C LEU A 187 7.36 0.64 0.19
N VAL A 188 6.20 1.08 -0.27
CA VAL A 188 4.90 0.65 0.28
C VAL A 188 4.74 -0.87 0.12
N PHE A 189 5.01 -1.44 -1.05
CA PHE A 189 4.94 -2.89 -1.26
C PHE A 189 5.92 -3.68 -0.36
N LEU A 190 7.16 -3.20 -0.22
CA LEU A 190 8.15 -3.80 0.69
C LEU A 190 7.70 -3.74 2.14
N GLY A 191 6.98 -2.68 2.53
CA GLY A 191 6.34 -2.59 3.83
C GLY A 191 5.31 -3.71 4.06
N ALA A 192 4.48 -4.01 3.06
CA ALA A 192 3.51 -5.11 3.14
C ALA A 192 4.22 -6.47 3.33
N LEU A 193 5.31 -6.72 2.60
CA LEU A 193 6.13 -7.92 2.78
C LEU A 193 6.73 -8.01 4.19
N PHE A 194 7.23 -6.89 4.72
CA PHE A 194 7.74 -6.85 6.10
C PHE A 194 6.65 -7.19 7.11
N GLN A 195 5.42 -6.67 6.95
CA GLN A 195 4.30 -7.01 7.83
C GLN A 195 3.91 -8.49 7.75
N LEU A 196 3.88 -9.06 6.53
CA LEU A 196 3.64 -10.49 6.37
C LEU A 196 4.73 -11.34 7.05
N TYR A 197 5.99 -10.92 6.96
CA TYR A 197 7.10 -11.56 7.68
C TYR A 197 6.89 -11.50 9.20
N VAL A 198 6.55 -10.32 9.76
CA VAL A 198 6.28 -10.15 11.19
C VAL A 198 5.12 -11.05 11.64
N LEU A 199 4.02 -11.09 10.88
CA LEU A 199 2.89 -11.98 11.17
C LEU A 199 3.31 -13.45 11.14
N SER A 200 4.12 -13.85 10.15
CA SER A 200 4.63 -15.22 10.07
C SER A 200 5.49 -15.58 11.29
N ALA A 201 6.37 -14.68 11.74
CA ALA A 201 7.24 -14.91 12.88
C ALA A 201 6.44 -14.98 14.21
N LYS A 202 5.45 -14.09 14.38
CA LYS A 202 4.55 -14.14 15.55
C LYS A 202 3.67 -15.41 15.55
N HIS A 203 3.24 -15.94 14.40
CA HIS A 203 2.45 -17.20 14.32
C HIS A 203 3.28 -18.49 14.42
N VAL A 204 4.48 -18.55 13.83
CA VAL A 204 5.35 -19.76 13.86
C VAL A 204 5.82 -20.08 15.27
N THR A 205 5.95 -19.07 16.14
CA THR A 205 6.34 -19.25 17.54
C THR A 205 5.28 -20.01 18.36
N PHE A 206 3.99 -19.95 18.01
CA PHE A 206 2.96 -20.74 18.67
C PHE A 206 2.96 -22.21 18.26
N ALA A 207 3.38 -22.53 17.02
CA ALA A 207 3.47 -23.91 16.54
C ALA A 207 4.69 -24.65 17.13
N THR A 208 5.77 -23.94 17.45
CA THR A 208 6.99 -24.51 18.05
C THR A 208 6.96 -24.54 19.58
N MET A 209 6.06 -23.80 20.22
CA MET A 209 5.80 -23.89 21.68
C MET A 209 4.64 -24.81 22.05
N ALA A 210 3.90 -25.35 21.08
CA ALA A 210 2.96 -26.43 21.35
C ALA A 210 3.76 -27.67 21.78
N PRO A 211 3.55 -28.21 23.00
CA PRO A 211 4.26 -29.40 23.42
C PRO A 211 3.90 -30.52 22.45
N THR A 212 4.92 -31.21 21.96
CA THR A 212 4.81 -32.47 21.23
C THR A 212 4.14 -33.51 22.13
N VAL A 213 2.81 -33.47 22.24
CA VAL A 213 2.01 -34.58 22.76
C VAL A 213 1.25 -35.17 21.59
N ALA A 214 2.03 -35.75 20.67
CA ALA A 214 1.56 -36.86 19.89
C ALA A 214 1.30 -38.02 20.87
N LYS A 215 0.04 -38.41 20.99
CA LYS A 215 -0.43 -39.80 21.07
C LYS A 215 -1.95 -39.76 20.92
N ALA A 216 -2.40 -39.58 19.67
CA ALA A 216 -3.73 -40.05 19.30
C ALA A 216 -3.74 -41.56 19.55
N THR A 217 -4.49 -41.97 20.57
CA THR A 217 -4.64 -43.36 20.95
C THR A 217 -5.34 -44.12 19.84
N PHE A 218 -4.66 -45.18 19.44
CA PHE A 218 -5.06 -46.31 18.62
C PHE A 218 -6.55 -46.68 18.78
N TRP A 219 -7.27 -46.75 17.66
CA TRP A 219 -8.62 -47.35 17.58
C TRP A 219 -8.47 -48.86 17.41
N PRO A 220 -8.88 -49.71 18.37
CA PRO A 220 -8.91 -51.15 18.15
C PRO A 220 -10.27 -51.55 17.60
N TRP A 221 -10.27 -52.21 16.45
CA TRP A 221 -11.39 -53.03 16.02
C TRP A 221 -11.49 -54.25 16.94
N SER A 222 -12.65 -54.42 17.58
CA SER A 222 -13.21 -55.71 18.01
C SER A 222 -14.72 -55.56 18.14
#